data_AF-A0A8J3B716-F1
#
_entry.id   AF-A0A8J3B716-F1
#
_cell.length_a   1.000
_cell.length_b   1.000
_cell.length_c   1.000
_cell.angle_alpha   90.00
_cell.angle_beta   90.00
_cell.angle_gamma   90.00
#
_symmetry.space_group_name_H-M   'P 1'
#
loop_
_entity.id
_entity.type
_entity.pdbx_description
1 polymer ?
#
loop_
_entity_poly.entity_id
_entity_poly.type
_entity_poly.pdbx_seq_one_letter_code
_entity_poly.pdbx_strand_id
1 'polypeptide(L)'
;MYRSRLAAAALAAPLLLAAAPAAAAPPSTTTPAATRAALNRAVCDGANQRYSNHFCGQGVKVTRTEGSGPSGVKDVDAAYDFLGDLDRFYASVGGDFQQMLASDIGGKPTVGVSVRVCDSSGECPGGAWPTYYTGKHVVLNSGLFSDDTFAHEFTHGVQDHHGKLGDKTEALAVSEGIADILGELVDLTNGSADDTAAVRWKMGDGSPYGIYRDMDKPGLRKMPDRKGGQYWASDGNAVINAAVVEKAGFLIAEGETFNGQTVTGIGTAKSAALWYGVIKAMPARAQFKQLASTVRSVCAAHARDGVAGTTTADCGQVDKAVKATQLES
;
A
#
# COMPACT_ATOMS: atom_id res chain seq x y z
N MET A 1 -56.50 -48.64 -39.93
CA MET A 1 -56.71 -47.17 -39.91
C MET A 1 -56.78 -46.73 -38.46
N TYR A 2 -55.98 -45.72 -38.11
CA TYR A 2 -55.87 -44.93 -36.87
C TYR A 2 -55.86 -45.62 -35.49
N ARG A 3 -54.65 -45.64 -34.91
CA ARG A 3 -54.35 -45.81 -33.48
C ARG A 3 -54.69 -44.51 -32.74
N SER A 4 -55.44 -44.60 -31.65
CA SER A 4 -55.51 -43.55 -30.62
C SER A 4 -55.22 -44.19 -29.27
N ARG A 5 -54.03 -43.90 -28.73
CA ARG A 5 -53.62 -44.26 -27.37
C ARG A 5 -54.18 -43.21 -26.41
N LEU A 6 -55.12 -43.61 -25.54
CA LEU A 6 -55.50 -42.84 -24.37
C LEU A 6 -54.61 -43.28 -23.20
N ALA A 7 -53.76 -42.36 -22.73
CA ALA A 7 -52.92 -42.54 -21.56
C ALA A 7 -53.77 -42.32 -20.29
N ALA A 8 -53.71 -43.28 -19.37
CA ALA A 8 -54.28 -43.16 -18.03
C ALA A 8 -53.40 -42.23 -17.18
N ALA A 9 -53.99 -41.17 -16.63
CA ALA A 9 -53.35 -40.29 -15.67
C ALA A 9 -53.32 -40.98 -14.29
N ALA A 10 -52.13 -41.33 -13.81
CA ALA A 10 -51.91 -41.77 -12.44
C ALA A 10 -51.72 -40.55 -11.53
N LEU A 11 -52.58 -40.40 -10.53
CA LEU A 11 -52.45 -39.44 -9.44
C LEU A 11 -51.29 -39.86 -8.52
N ALA A 12 -50.22 -39.05 -8.47
CA ALA A 12 -49.15 -39.21 -7.50
C ALA A 12 -49.46 -38.41 -6.22
N ALA A 13 -49.45 -39.09 -5.07
CA ALA A 13 -49.53 -38.48 -3.75
C ALA A 13 -48.20 -37.76 -3.40
N PRO A 14 -48.23 -36.63 -2.68
CA PRO A 14 -47.01 -35.91 -2.32
C PRO A 14 -46.25 -36.62 -1.20
N LEU A 15 -44.96 -36.87 -1.44
CA LEU A 15 -44.01 -37.34 -0.44
C LEU A 15 -43.69 -36.18 0.52
N LEU A 16 -44.08 -36.28 1.79
CA LEU A 16 -43.62 -35.38 2.84
C LEU A 16 -42.16 -35.70 3.18
N LEU A 17 -41.22 -34.84 2.79
CA LEU A 17 -39.87 -34.83 3.36
C LEU A 17 -39.93 -34.24 4.77
N ALA A 18 -39.62 -35.06 5.77
CA ALA A 18 -39.37 -34.56 7.13
C ALA A 18 -38.05 -33.77 7.16
N ALA A 19 -38.11 -32.51 7.59
CA ALA A 19 -36.95 -31.66 7.78
C ALA A 19 -36.10 -32.17 8.96
N ALA A 20 -34.79 -32.34 8.73
CA ALA A 20 -33.84 -32.61 9.80
C ALA A 20 -33.71 -31.39 10.73
N PRO A 21 -33.49 -31.59 12.05
CA PRO A 21 -33.36 -30.47 12.98
C PRO A 21 -32.08 -29.69 12.66
N ALA A 22 -32.21 -28.37 12.51
CA ALA A 22 -31.10 -27.46 12.34
C ALA A 22 -30.18 -27.53 13.57
N ALA A 23 -28.91 -27.89 13.36
CA ALA A 23 -27.89 -27.77 14.39
C ALA A 23 -27.70 -26.29 14.72
N ALA A 24 -27.86 -25.94 16.00
CA ALA A 24 -27.62 -24.58 16.48
C ALA A 24 -26.16 -24.20 16.22
N ALA A 25 -25.94 -23.08 15.53
CA ALA A 25 -24.63 -22.50 15.34
C ALA A 25 -24.03 -22.12 16.72
N PRO A 26 -22.73 -22.35 16.97
CA PRO A 26 -22.09 -21.92 18.19
C PRO A 26 -22.14 -20.39 18.32
N PRO A 27 -22.26 -19.84 19.54
CA PRO A 27 -22.30 -18.40 19.75
C PRO A 27 -21.01 -17.77 19.23
N SER A 28 -21.16 -16.87 18.26
CA SER A 28 -20.07 -16.06 17.74
C SER A 28 -19.58 -15.12 18.84
N THR A 29 -18.46 -15.45 19.47
CA THR A 29 -17.70 -14.49 20.28
C THR A 29 -16.93 -13.57 19.33
N THR A 30 -17.63 -12.72 18.59
CA THR A 30 -17.02 -11.55 17.97
C THR A 30 -16.68 -10.58 19.10
N THR A 31 -15.41 -10.54 19.47
CA THR A 31 -14.83 -9.35 20.12
C THR A 31 -15.29 -8.13 19.32
N PRO A 32 -15.82 -7.07 19.95
CA PRO A 32 -16.16 -5.85 19.23
C PRO A 32 -14.90 -5.40 18.48
N ALA A 33 -14.99 -5.28 17.15
CA ALA A 33 -13.94 -4.62 16.39
C ALA A 33 -13.72 -3.25 17.05
N ALA A 34 -12.48 -2.94 17.42
CA ALA A 34 -12.16 -1.61 17.92
C ALA A 34 -12.73 -0.58 16.93
N THR A 35 -13.59 0.31 17.39
CA THR A 35 -14.18 1.35 16.54
C THR A 35 -13.06 2.25 16.05
N ARG A 36 -12.68 2.06 14.78
CA ARG A 36 -11.72 2.92 14.07
C ARG A 36 -12.20 4.36 14.08
N ALA A 37 -11.30 5.31 14.27
CA ALA A 37 -11.64 6.72 14.19
C ALA A 37 -12.10 7.08 12.76
N ALA A 38 -13.17 7.86 12.64
CA ALA A 38 -13.57 8.40 11.35
C ALA A 38 -12.46 9.31 10.80
N LEU A 39 -12.15 9.16 9.51
CA LEU A 39 -11.17 10.01 8.85
C LEU A 39 -11.65 11.46 8.86
N ASN A 40 -10.75 12.37 9.24
CA ASN A 40 -10.93 13.80 9.14
C ASN A 40 -9.79 14.39 8.31
N ARG A 41 -10.08 14.74 7.05
CA ARG A 41 -9.09 15.26 6.09
C ARG A 41 -9.00 16.77 6.07
N ALA A 42 -7.81 17.28 5.77
CA ALA A 42 -7.61 18.64 5.28
C ALA A 42 -6.58 18.68 4.15
N VAL A 43 -6.92 19.37 3.07
CA VAL A 43 -6.00 19.64 1.95
C VAL A 43 -5.77 21.14 1.87
N CYS A 44 -4.50 21.53 1.91
CA CYS A 44 -4.06 22.90 1.80
C CYS A 44 -3.48 23.17 0.42
N ASP A 45 -3.86 24.29 -0.19
CA ASP A 45 -3.42 24.67 -1.53
C ASP A 45 -2.38 25.80 -1.45
N GLY A 46 -1.15 25.50 -1.83
CA GLY A 46 -0.07 26.48 -1.92
C GLY A 46 -0.19 27.42 -3.11
N ALA A 47 -1.06 27.14 -4.09
CA ALA A 47 -1.24 27.92 -5.30
C ALA A 47 0.05 28.22 -6.08
N ASN A 48 0.96 27.24 -6.11
CA ASN A 48 2.29 27.33 -6.72
C ASN A 48 3.14 28.47 -6.16
N GLN A 49 2.89 28.87 -4.91
CA GLN A 49 3.65 29.88 -4.21
C GLN A 49 4.75 29.25 -3.36
N ARG A 50 5.78 30.06 -3.08
CA ARG A 50 6.87 29.69 -2.17
C ARG A 50 6.45 29.86 -0.72
N TYR A 51 6.73 28.85 0.09
CA TYR A 51 6.46 28.86 1.53
C TYR A 51 7.73 28.51 2.30
N SER A 52 8.04 29.29 3.33
CA SER A 52 9.04 28.92 4.35
C SER A 52 8.46 27.95 5.38
N ASN A 53 7.13 27.99 5.59
CA ASN A 53 6.38 27.00 6.35
C ASN A 53 5.32 26.39 5.44
N HIS A 54 5.51 25.14 5.04
CA HIS A 54 4.60 24.42 4.16
C HIS A 54 3.59 23.53 4.90
N PHE A 55 3.53 23.60 6.23
CA PHE A 55 2.59 22.77 7.00
C PHE A 55 1.16 23.25 6.81
N CYS A 56 0.28 22.30 6.42
CA CYS A 56 -1.13 22.54 6.22
C CYS A 56 -1.79 23.03 7.51
N GLY A 57 -2.57 24.11 7.43
CA GLY A 57 -3.23 24.74 8.58
C GLY A 57 -2.34 25.65 9.42
N GLN A 58 -1.03 25.68 9.15
CA GLN A 58 -0.09 26.59 9.80
C GLN A 58 0.43 27.63 8.81
N GLY A 59 1.25 27.20 7.85
CA GLY A 59 1.82 28.08 6.85
C GLY A 59 1.04 28.10 5.53
N VAL A 60 0.36 27.01 5.19
CA VAL A 60 -0.51 26.93 4.01
C VAL A 60 -1.97 26.86 4.46
N LYS A 61 -2.82 27.68 3.85
CA LYS A 61 -4.24 27.76 4.19
C LYS A 61 -4.98 26.50 3.73
N VAL A 62 -5.88 26.01 4.59
CA VAL A 62 -6.80 24.91 4.26
C VAL A 62 -7.78 25.34 3.17
N THR A 63 -7.88 24.52 2.12
CA THR A 63 -8.74 24.75 0.96
C THR A 63 -9.91 23.79 0.93
N ARG A 64 -9.70 22.52 1.30
CA ARG A 64 -10.74 21.49 1.34
C ARG A 64 -10.65 20.70 2.64
N THR A 65 -11.80 20.42 3.25
CA THR A 65 -11.90 19.69 4.54
C THR A 65 -12.86 18.53 4.43
N GLU A 66 -12.83 17.64 5.43
CA GLU A 66 -13.77 16.53 5.53
C GLU A 66 -15.23 16.99 5.32
N GLY A 67 -15.97 16.25 4.49
CA GLY A 67 -17.38 16.50 4.16
C GLY A 67 -17.65 17.65 3.18
N SER A 68 -16.63 18.42 2.79
CA SER A 68 -16.80 19.47 1.78
C SER A 68 -16.84 18.91 0.35
N GLY A 69 -17.58 19.59 -0.53
CA GLY A 69 -17.59 19.30 -1.98
C GLY A 69 -16.24 19.59 -2.64
N PRO A 70 -16.05 19.20 -3.92
CA PRO A 70 -14.85 19.49 -4.69
C PRO A 70 -14.52 20.99 -4.71
N SER A 71 -13.22 21.29 -4.63
CA SER A 71 -12.69 22.66 -4.66
C SER A 71 -12.64 23.25 -6.07
N GLY A 72 -12.62 22.40 -7.10
CA GLY A 72 -12.39 22.80 -8.49
C GLY A 72 -10.90 22.91 -8.86
N VAL A 73 -9.99 22.62 -7.91
CA VAL A 73 -8.55 22.54 -8.15
C VAL A 73 -8.13 21.08 -8.21
N LYS A 74 -7.69 20.61 -9.39
CA LYS A 74 -7.38 19.19 -9.65
C LYS A 74 -6.51 18.54 -8.57
N ASP A 75 -5.37 19.16 -8.23
CA ASP A 75 -4.42 18.60 -7.25
C ASP A 75 -5.03 18.54 -5.83
N VAL A 76 -5.87 19.52 -5.47
CA VAL A 76 -6.57 19.53 -4.16
C VAL A 76 -7.59 18.41 -4.10
N ASP A 77 -8.32 18.21 -5.20
CA ASP A 77 -9.38 17.22 -5.27
C ASP A 77 -8.83 15.79 -5.33
N ALA A 78 -7.78 15.56 -6.12
CA ALA A 78 -7.08 14.27 -6.15
C ALA A 78 -6.48 13.91 -4.78
N ALA A 79 -5.76 14.84 -4.14
CA ALA A 79 -5.20 14.59 -2.81
C ALA A 79 -6.28 14.29 -1.75
N TYR A 80 -7.44 14.93 -1.83
CA TYR A 80 -8.56 14.65 -0.93
C TYR A 80 -9.10 13.23 -1.11
N ASP A 81 -9.20 12.77 -2.36
CA ASP A 81 -9.71 11.44 -2.70
C ASP A 81 -8.69 10.35 -2.32
N PHE A 82 -7.40 10.55 -2.63
CA PHE A 82 -6.31 9.64 -2.25
C PHE A 82 -6.14 9.47 -0.74
N LEU A 83 -6.37 10.52 0.05
CA LEU A 83 -6.45 10.38 1.52
C LEU A 83 -7.56 9.40 1.94
N GLY A 84 -8.67 9.38 1.19
CA GLY A 84 -9.74 8.42 1.40
C GLY A 84 -9.38 7.00 0.96
N ASP A 85 -8.61 6.85 -0.12
CA ASP A 85 -8.08 5.54 -0.56
C ASP A 85 -7.12 4.94 0.46
N LEU A 86 -6.17 5.73 0.96
CA LEU A 86 -5.24 5.32 2.01
C LEU A 86 -5.98 4.88 3.28
N ASP A 87 -7.00 5.64 3.69
CA ASP A 87 -7.81 5.29 4.85
C ASP A 87 -8.53 3.93 4.69
N ARG A 88 -9.09 3.67 3.51
CA ARG A 88 -9.71 2.38 3.17
C ARG A 88 -8.69 1.25 3.12
N PHE A 89 -7.56 1.47 2.47
CA PHE A 89 -6.49 0.50 2.36
C PHE A 89 -5.95 0.10 3.73
N TYR A 90 -5.55 1.06 4.56
CA TYR A 90 -5.02 0.78 5.89
C TYR A 90 -6.08 0.14 6.79
N ALA A 91 -7.36 0.53 6.68
CA ALA A 91 -8.44 -0.16 7.37
C ALA A 91 -8.56 -1.63 6.96
N SER A 92 -8.37 -1.96 5.67
CA SER A 92 -8.45 -3.33 5.17
C SER A 92 -7.39 -4.27 5.75
N VAL A 93 -6.24 -3.73 6.16
CA VAL A 93 -5.13 -4.46 6.79
C VAL A 93 -5.08 -4.30 8.32
N GLY A 94 -6.14 -3.72 8.91
CA GLY A 94 -6.30 -3.57 10.35
C GLY A 94 -5.54 -2.40 10.97
N GLY A 95 -5.21 -1.38 10.18
CA GLY A 95 -4.67 -0.10 10.64
C GLY A 95 -5.75 0.97 10.84
N ASP A 96 -5.43 1.98 11.65
CA ASP A 96 -6.25 3.18 11.83
C ASP A 96 -5.49 4.41 11.29
N PHE A 97 -5.70 4.74 10.02
CA PHE A 97 -4.96 5.78 9.33
C PHE A 97 -5.11 7.16 9.98
N GLN A 98 -6.32 7.48 10.45
CA GLN A 98 -6.61 8.68 11.23
C GLN A 98 -5.76 8.72 12.51
N GLN A 99 -5.73 7.63 13.28
CA GLN A 99 -4.93 7.56 14.50
C GLN A 99 -3.43 7.67 14.21
N MET A 100 -2.98 7.04 13.13
CA MET A 100 -1.55 6.97 12.81
C MET A 100 -0.98 8.35 12.45
N LEU A 101 -1.71 9.15 11.66
CA LEU A 101 -1.15 10.33 10.98
C LEU A 101 -1.84 11.66 11.27
N ALA A 102 -2.90 11.68 12.08
CA ALA A 102 -3.55 12.95 12.41
C ALA A 102 -2.61 13.89 13.18
N SER A 103 -2.61 15.16 12.77
CA SER A 103 -1.99 16.27 13.49
C SER A 103 -3.06 17.30 13.89
N ASP A 104 -2.70 18.28 14.72
CA ASP A 104 -3.61 19.39 15.04
C ASP A 104 -3.67 20.37 13.86
N ILE A 105 -4.83 20.41 13.20
CA ILE A 105 -5.17 21.41 12.18
C ILE A 105 -6.43 22.12 12.63
N GLY A 106 -6.28 23.38 13.05
CA GLY A 106 -7.41 24.20 13.51
C GLY A 106 -8.08 23.69 14.79
N GLY A 107 -7.31 23.07 15.70
CA GLY A 107 -7.79 22.54 16.98
C GLY A 107 -8.45 21.16 16.87
N LYS A 108 -8.24 20.44 15.76
CA LYS A 108 -8.84 19.13 15.49
C LYS A 108 -7.79 18.12 15.00
N PRO A 109 -7.81 16.87 15.50
CA PRO A 109 -7.03 15.79 14.91
C PRO A 109 -7.44 15.58 13.45
N THR A 110 -6.53 15.84 12.52
CA THR A 110 -6.79 15.89 11.09
C THR A 110 -5.62 15.31 10.32
N VAL A 111 -5.87 14.41 9.38
CA VAL A 111 -4.84 13.98 8.42
C VAL A 111 -4.75 15.05 7.34
N GLY A 112 -3.60 15.74 7.32
CA GLY A 112 -3.38 16.92 6.49
C GLY A 112 -2.32 16.72 5.42
N VAL A 113 -2.53 17.32 4.25
CA VAL A 113 -1.54 17.39 3.16
C VAL A 113 -1.52 18.79 2.55
N SER A 114 -0.33 19.25 2.16
CA SER A 114 -0.18 20.48 1.39
C SER A 114 0.17 20.14 -0.06
N VAL A 115 -0.57 20.71 -1.00
CA VAL A 115 -0.37 20.53 -2.45
C VAL A 115 -0.02 21.85 -3.12
N ARG A 116 0.65 21.79 -4.27
CA ARG A 116 1.07 22.98 -5.04
C ARG A 116 1.90 23.97 -4.21
N VAL A 117 2.76 23.44 -3.34
CA VAL A 117 3.68 24.21 -2.50
C VAL A 117 5.07 24.16 -3.10
N CYS A 118 5.74 25.29 -3.11
CA CYS A 118 7.14 25.41 -3.47
C CYS A 118 7.98 25.68 -2.21
N ASP A 119 9.05 24.92 -1.99
CA ASP A 119 9.98 25.24 -0.91
C ASP A 119 10.79 26.51 -1.24
N SER A 120 11.03 27.31 -0.20
CA SER A 120 11.88 28.49 -0.19
C SER A 120 13.35 28.23 -0.60
N SER A 121 13.81 26.97 -0.55
CA SER A 121 15.16 26.56 -0.96
C SER A 121 15.42 26.64 -2.48
N GLY A 122 14.40 26.88 -3.31
CA GLY A 122 14.62 27.53 -4.62
C GLY A 122 13.75 27.09 -5.79
N GLU A 123 12.96 26.02 -5.70
CA GLU A 123 12.37 25.44 -6.92
C GLU A 123 10.84 25.58 -7.02
N CYS A 124 10.44 26.30 -8.08
CA CYS A 124 9.15 26.33 -8.77
C CYS A 124 9.18 27.48 -9.80
N PRO A 125 8.47 27.44 -10.95
CA PRO A 125 7.93 26.31 -11.73
C PRO A 125 8.92 25.81 -12.80
N GLY A 126 8.91 24.50 -13.09
CA GLY A 126 9.80 23.82 -14.06
C GLY A 126 10.94 22.99 -13.43
N GLY A 127 11.09 23.05 -12.11
CA GLY A 127 12.00 22.24 -11.30
C GLY A 127 11.34 20.92 -10.86
N ALA A 128 12.06 19.82 -11.03
CA ALA A 128 11.58 18.45 -11.03
C ALA A 128 11.87 17.73 -9.70
N TRP A 129 11.55 18.34 -8.55
CA TRP A 129 11.66 17.63 -7.27
C TRP A 129 10.30 17.08 -6.81
N PRO A 130 10.30 15.83 -6.31
CA PRO A 130 9.09 15.09 -6.02
C PRO A 130 8.42 15.60 -4.74
N THR A 131 7.13 15.37 -4.67
CA THR A 131 6.41 14.86 -3.49
C THR A 131 7.33 14.26 -2.42
N TYR A 132 7.23 14.71 -1.16
CA TYR A 132 8.08 14.24 -0.07
C TYR A 132 7.39 14.27 1.31
N TYR A 133 7.77 13.35 2.17
CA TYR A 133 7.43 13.34 3.59
C TYR A 133 8.48 14.04 4.46
N THR A 134 8.03 14.96 5.30
CA THR A 134 8.89 15.83 6.15
C THR A 134 9.25 15.23 7.52
N GLY A 135 8.86 13.98 7.80
CA GLY A 135 8.91 13.41 9.16
C GLY A 135 7.70 13.77 10.03
N LYS A 136 6.79 14.60 9.53
CA LYS A 136 5.52 14.96 10.21
C LYS A 136 4.35 15.18 9.24
N HIS A 137 4.62 15.62 8.02
CA HIS A 137 3.62 15.98 7.01
C HIS A 137 4.09 15.60 5.60
N VAL A 138 3.15 15.29 4.71
CA VAL A 138 3.40 15.12 3.28
C VAL A 138 3.23 16.46 2.55
N VAL A 139 4.17 16.77 1.66
CA VAL A 139 4.19 17.98 0.84
C VAL A 139 4.31 17.57 -0.62
N LEU A 140 3.37 18.05 -1.44
CA LEU A 140 3.29 17.72 -2.85
C LEU A 140 3.49 18.97 -3.70
N ASN A 141 4.39 18.88 -4.67
CA ASN A 141 4.53 19.89 -5.70
C ASN A 141 3.41 19.72 -6.75
N SER A 142 3.06 20.78 -7.48
CA SER A 142 1.87 20.78 -8.35
C SER A 142 2.02 19.85 -9.54
N GLY A 143 0.99 19.03 -9.74
CA GLY A 143 0.87 18.11 -10.87
C GLY A 143 1.86 16.94 -10.85
N LEU A 144 2.62 16.73 -9.78
CA LEU A 144 3.76 15.79 -9.77
C LEU A 144 3.52 14.49 -9.00
N PHE A 145 2.29 14.22 -8.59
CA PHE A 145 1.93 13.00 -7.87
C PHE A 145 0.83 12.22 -8.60
N SER A 146 0.91 10.92 -8.43
CA SER A 146 -0.06 9.87 -8.71
C SER A 146 -0.48 9.25 -7.37
N ASP A 147 -1.47 8.37 -7.35
CA ASP A 147 -1.92 7.67 -6.15
C ASP A 147 -0.82 6.82 -5.51
N ASP A 148 -0.06 6.05 -6.28
CA ASP A 148 1.06 5.23 -5.80
C ASP A 148 2.15 6.06 -5.11
N THR A 149 2.53 7.19 -5.71
CA THR A 149 3.54 8.12 -5.17
C THR A 149 3.00 8.94 -4.00
N PHE A 150 1.71 9.27 -4.01
CA PHE A 150 1.03 9.85 -2.86
C PHE A 150 1.04 8.86 -1.69
N ALA A 151 0.71 7.60 -1.96
CA ALA A 151 0.66 6.54 -0.97
C ALA A 151 2.05 6.17 -0.44
N HIS A 152 3.10 6.24 -1.27
CA HIS A 152 4.50 6.09 -0.87
C HIS A 152 4.85 7.08 0.25
N GLU A 153 4.59 8.38 0.08
CA GLU A 153 4.95 9.38 1.10
C GLU A 153 4.16 9.22 2.40
N PHE A 154 2.87 8.88 2.29
CA PHE A 154 2.07 8.60 3.47
C PHE A 154 2.53 7.33 4.19
N THR A 155 3.08 6.36 3.47
CA THR A 155 3.66 5.16 4.07
C THR A 155 4.90 5.48 4.89
N HIS A 156 5.71 6.48 4.53
CA HIS A 156 6.78 6.96 5.42
C HIS A 156 6.24 7.46 6.77
N GLY A 157 5.10 8.16 6.77
CA GLY A 157 4.41 8.52 8.01
C GLY A 157 3.98 7.32 8.84
N VAL A 158 3.46 6.27 8.19
CA VAL A 158 3.05 5.03 8.86
C VAL A 158 4.25 4.28 9.44
N GLN A 159 5.39 4.27 8.73
CA GLN A 159 6.66 3.75 9.24
C GLN A 159 7.09 4.52 10.50
N ASP A 160 7.08 5.85 10.46
CA ASP A 160 7.45 6.70 11.61
C ASP A 160 6.54 6.46 12.83
N HIS A 161 5.23 6.27 12.61
CA HIS A 161 4.28 5.96 13.68
C HIS A 161 4.63 4.66 14.42
N HIS A 162 5.03 3.62 13.68
CA HIS A 162 5.38 2.32 14.26
C HIS A 162 6.84 2.21 14.70
N GLY A 163 7.68 3.15 14.28
CA GLY A 163 9.10 3.24 14.65
C GLY A 163 9.95 3.55 13.43
N LYS A 164 10.65 4.69 13.49
CA LYS A 164 11.47 5.20 12.38
C LYS A 164 12.47 4.16 11.84
N LEU A 165 12.31 3.81 10.57
CA LEU A 165 13.16 2.86 9.85
C LEU A 165 14.43 3.52 9.29
N GLY A 166 15.23 4.15 10.16
CA GLY A 166 16.62 4.56 9.90
C GLY A 166 16.90 5.43 8.65
N ASP A 167 17.33 6.67 8.85
CA ASP A 167 17.45 7.69 7.78
C ASP A 167 18.70 7.57 6.87
N LYS A 168 19.47 6.49 6.96
CA LYS A 168 20.75 6.33 6.25
C LYS A 168 21.00 4.86 5.93
N THR A 169 21.93 4.62 5.02
CA THR A 169 22.47 3.28 4.72
C THR A 169 21.41 2.33 4.15
N GLU A 170 21.60 1.03 4.37
CA GLU A 170 20.69 -0.04 3.96
C GLU A 170 19.29 0.07 4.61
N ALA A 171 19.19 0.66 5.79
CA ALA A 171 17.90 0.89 6.45
C ALA A 171 16.99 1.84 5.68
N LEU A 172 17.57 2.88 5.06
CA LEU A 172 16.81 3.78 4.19
C LEU A 172 16.32 3.02 2.95
N ALA A 173 17.14 2.15 2.35
CA ALA A 173 16.72 1.33 1.21
C ALA A 173 15.56 0.38 1.56
N VAL A 174 15.58 -0.18 2.77
CA VAL A 174 14.45 -0.96 3.31
C VAL A 174 13.20 -0.09 3.48
N SER A 175 13.36 1.11 4.01
CA SER A 175 12.25 2.05 4.24
C SER A 175 11.58 2.46 2.91
N GLU A 176 12.37 2.89 1.94
CA GLU A 176 11.93 3.28 0.58
C GLU A 176 11.23 2.12 -0.12
N GLY A 177 11.83 0.93 -0.13
CA GLY A 177 11.25 -0.22 -0.81
C GLY A 177 9.94 -0.70 -0.19
N ILE A 178 9.78 -0.62 1.14
CA ILE A 178 8.49 -0.88 1.79
C ILE A 178 7.46 0.19 1.42
N ALA A 179 7.87 1.46 1.32
CA ALA A 179 7.00 2.56 0.92
C ALA A 179 6.50 2.40 -0.53
N ASP A 180 7.37 2.00 -1.46
CA ASP A 180 6.97 1.65 -2.83
C ASP A 180 5.99 0.47 -2.86
N ILE A 181 6.26 -0.60 -2.11
CA ILE A 181 5.36 -1.78 -2.08
C ILE A 181 3.97 -1.43 -1.59
N LEU A 182 3.85 -0.66 -0.52
CA LEU A 182 2.53 -0.27 -0.02
C LEU A 182 1.89 0.83 -0.88
N GLY A 183 2.69 1.68 -1.51
CA GLY A 183 2.23 2.64 -2.51
C GLY A 183 1.54 1.94 -3.69
N GLU A 184 2.25 1.00 -4.31
CA GLU A 184 1.73 0.15 -5.38
C GLU A 184 0.52 -0.68 -4.89
N LEU A 185 0.55 -1.27 -3.70
CA LEU A 185 -0.60 -2.05 -3.21
C LEU A 185 -1.84 -1.19 -2.94
N VAL A 186 -1.68 0.10 -2.61
CA VAL A 186 -2.79 1.05 -2.53
C VAL A 186 -3.36 1.28 -3.93
N ASP A 187 -2.50 1.60 -4.89
CA ASP A 187 -2.87 1.79 -6.31
C ASP A 187 -3.66 0.58 -6.82
N LEU A 188 -3.06 -0.61 -6.78
CA LEU A 188 -3.68 -1.88 -7.23
C LEU A 188 -5.00 -2.28 -6.56
N THR A 189 -5.42 -1.59 -5.49
CA THR A 189 -6.64 -1.89 -4.74
C THR A 189 -7.60 -0.71 -4.58
N ASN A 190 -7.26 0.49 -5.05
CA ASN A 190 -8.11 1.67 -4.95
C ASN A 190 -9.20 1.69 -6.05
N GLY A 191 -9.03 0.89 -7.10
CA GLY A 191 -9.96 0.78 -8.22
C GLY A 191 -9.85 1.95 -9.20
N SER A 192 -8.67 2.55 -9.30
CA SER A 192 -8.39 3.62 -10.25
C SER A 192 -8.50 3.10 -11.68
N ALA A 193 -8.76 4.01 -12.62
CA ALA A 193 -8.96 3.64 -14.03
C ALA A 193 -7.64 3.45 -14.79
N ASP A 194 -6.53 3.92 -14.24
CA ASP A 194 -5.18 3.81 -14.80
C ASP A 194 -4.43 2.53 -14.38
N ASP A 195 -4.98 1.74 -13.43
CA ASP A 195 -4.60 0.38 -13.03
C ASP A 195 -4.63 -0.65 -14.19
N THR A 196 -3.85 -0.43 -15.23
CA THR A 196 -3.79 -1.31 -16.39
C THR A 196 -2.73 -2.38 -16.19
N ALA A 197 -2.90 -3.52 -16.85
CA ALA A 197 -1.86 -4.57 -16.86
C ALA A 197 -0.50 -4.09 -17.40
N ALA A 198 -0.45 -2.95 -18.11
CA ALA A 198 0.79 -2.38 -18.64
C ALA A 198 1.59 -1.60 -17.59
N VAL A 199 0.91 -1.06 -16.56
CA VAL A 199 1.53 -0.23 -15.51
C VAL A 199 1.59 -0.94 -14.16
N ARG A 200 0.93 -2.09 -14.01
CA ARG A 200 1.02 -2.94 -12.82
C ARG A 200 2.48 -3.18 -12.38
N TRP A 201 2.77 -2.97 -11.09
CA TRP A 201 4.08 -3.07 -10.44
C TRP A 201 5.10 -2.07 -10.97
N LYS A 202 4.68 -0.81 -11.16
CA LYS A 202 5.52 0.28 -11.69
C LYS A 202 5.20 1.58 -10.97
N MET A 203 6.21 2.15 -10.31
CA MET A 203 6.01 3.42 -9.62
C MET A 203 6.06 4.62 -10.57
N GLY A 204 5.15 5.55 -10.37
CA GLY A 204 5.06 6.85 -11.03
C GLY A 204 4.23 6.84 -12.31
N ASP A 205 3.48 5.78 -12.58
CA ASP A 205 2.49 5.84 -13.65
C ASP A 205 1.41 6.90 -13.32
N GLY A 206 0.77 7.46 -14.34
CA GLY A 206 -0.10 8.63 -14.16
C GLY A 206 0.61 9.96 -13.81
N SER A 207 1.86 9.93 -13.35
CA SER A 207 2.65 11.13 -13.05
C SER A 207 3.33 11.72 -14.31
N PRO A 208 3.65 13.03 -14.33
CA PRO A 208 4.42 13.64 -15.43
C PRO A 208 5.86 13.12 -15.57
N TYR A 209 6.40 12.46 -14.54
CA TYR A 209 7.72 11.81 -14.63
C TYR A 209 7.65 10.48 -15.39
N GLY A 210 6.43 9.95 -15.57
CA GLY A 210 6.19 8.59 -16.02
C GLY A 210 6.80 7.59 -15.05
N ILE A 211 6.83 6.33 -15.51
CA ILE A 211 7.37 5.23 -14.72
C ILE A 211 8.87 5.46 -14.45
N TYR A 212 9.26 5.58 -13.19
CA TYR A 212 10.65 5.76 -12.77
C TYR A 212 11.22 4.57 -11.99
N ARG A 213 10.36 3.72 -11.40
CA ARG A 213 10.73 2.39 -10.88
C ARG A 213 9.87 1.30 -11.53
N ASP A 214 10.48 0.14 -11.74
CA ASP A 214 9.84 -1.01 -12.36
C ASP A 214 10.06 -2.20 -11.42
N MET A 215 9.07 -2.52 -10.60
CA MET A 215 9.23 -3.45 -9.49
C MET A 215 9.26 -4.91 -9.96
N ASP A 216 8.59 -5.22 -11.09
CA ASP A 216 8.69 -6.53 -11.74
C ASP A 216 10.03 -6.71 -12.45
N LYS A 217 10.57 -5.66 -13.08
CA LYS A 217 11.86 -5.70 -13.80
C LYS A 217 12.74 -4.48 -13.48
N PRO A 218 13.35 -4.43 -12.27
CA PRO A 218 14.20 -3.30 -11.86
C PRO A 218 15.33 -2.94 -12.84
N GLY A 219 15.86 -3.94 -13.54
CA GLY A 219 16.90 -3.75 -14.55
C GLY A 219 16.51 -2.80 -15.69
N LEU A 220 15.22 -2.67 -16.02
CA LEU A 220 14.74 -1.70 -17.03
C LEU A 220 14.96 -0.24 -16.61
N ARG A 221 15.11 -0.01 -15.29
CA ARG A 221 15.40 1.29 -14.69
C ARG A 221 16.83 1.39 -14.16
N LYS A 222 17.71 0.46 -14.54
CA LYS A 222 19.09 0.35 -14.06
C LYS A 222 19.16 0.25 -12.52
N MET A 223 18.27 -0.53 -11.94
CA MET A 223 18.21 -0.83 -10.52
C MET A 223 18.40 -2.34 -10.28
N PRO A 224 18.97 -2.75 -9.13
CA PRO A 224 19.19 -4.14 -8.80
C PRO A 224 17.90 -4.89 -8.48
N ASP A 225 17.79 -6.12 -8.97
CA ASP A 225 16.68 -7.06 -8.71
C ASP A 225 17.00 -8.07 -7.59
N ARG A 226 18.25 -8.08 -7.11
CA ARG A 226 18.73 -8.86 -5.97
C ARG A 226 19.92 -8.19 -5.29
N LYS A 227 20.14 -8.48 -4.02
CA LYS A 227 21.25 -7.93 -3.22
C LYS A 227 22.60 -8.24 -3.87
N GLY A 228 23.42 -7.22 -4.13
CA GLY A 228 24.72 -7.36 -4.80
C GLY A 228 24.65 -7.77 -6.29
N GLY A 229 23.47 -7.73 -6.90
CA GLY A 229 23.24 -8.06 -8.30
C GLY A 229 23.72 -6.99 -9.29
N GLN A 230 23.30 -7.13 -10.55
CA GLN A 230 23.54 -6.11 -11.57
C GLN A 230 22.91 -4.78 -11.14
N TYR A 231 23.58 -3.66 -11.43
CA TYR A 231 23.17 -2.30 -11.01
C TYR A 231 23.16 -2.02 -9.51
N TRP A 232 23.68 -2.93 -8.68
CA TRP A 232 23.85 -2.66 -7.25
C TRP A 232 24.67 -1.40 -7.00
N ALA A 233 24.14 -0.50 -6.18
CA ALA A 233 24.80 0.74 -5.82
C ALA A 233 25.71 0.52 -4.60
N SER A 234 26.99 0.25 -4.87
CA SER A 234 28.02 -0.01 -3.85
C SER A 234 28.33 1.19 -2.95
N ASP A 235 27.96 2.41 -3.37
CA ASP A 235 28.02 3.62 -2.57
C ASP A 235 26.90 3.71 -1.52
N GLY A 236 25.97 2.74 -1.52
CA GLY A 236 24.86 2.67 -0.59
C GLY A 236 23.68 3.56 -0.96
N ASN A 237 23.54 3.96 -2.24
CA ASN A 237 22.37 4.72 -2.69
C ASN A 237 21.07 3.96 -2.39
N ALA A 238 20.30 4.50 -1.44
CA ALA A 238 19.12 3.85 -0.91
C ALA A 238 18.00 3.73 -1.94
N VAL A 239 17.79 4.77 -2.74
CA VAL A 239 16.76 4.80 -3.79
C VAL A 239 17.02 3.73 -4.86
N ILE A 240 18.29 3.49 -5.20
CA ILE A 240 18.64 2.42 -6.15
C ILE A 240 18.50 1.05 -5.49
N ASN A 241 19.05 0.86 -4.30
CA ASN A 241 19.06 -0.46 -3.64
C ASN A 241 17.69 -0.88 -3.08
N ALA A 242 16.74 0.05 -2.94
CA ALA A 242 15.34 -0.23 -2.58
C ALA A 242 14.66 -1.22 -3.54
N ALA A 243 15.08 -1.22 -4.81
CA ALA A 243 14.55 -2.09 -5.84
C ALA A 243 14.67 -3.59 -5.55
N VAL A 244 15.59 -4.00 -4.68
CA VAL A 244 15.69 -5.39 -4.21
C VAL A 244 14.48 -5.76 -3.34
N VAL A 245 14.01 -4.82 -2.51
CA VAL A 245 12.81 -4.98 -1.69
C VAL A 245 11.57 -4.93 -2.57
N GLU A 246 11.49 -3.98 -3.49
CA GLU A 246 10.41 -3.86 -4.48
C GLU A 246 10.22 -5.18 -5.24
N LYS A 247 11.32 -5.76 -5.76
CA LYS A 247 11.28 -7.06 -6.45
C LYS A 247 10.78 -8.18 -5.54
N ALA A 248 11.14 -8.17 -4.25
CA ALA A 248 10.63 -9.14 -3.29
C ALA A 248 9.12 -8.96 -3.07
N GLY A 249 8.63 -7.72 -3.00
CA GLY A 249 7.21 -7.38 -2.93
C GLY A 249 6.42 -7.92 -4.12
N PHE A 250 6.91 -7.67 -5.34
CA PHE A 250 6.33 -8.20 -6.57
C PHE A 250 6.27 -9.74 -6.54
N LEU A 251 7.39 -10.41 -6.23
CA LEU A 251 7.44 -11.88 -6.19
C LEU A 251 6.49 -12.46 -5.15
N ILE A 252 6.33 -11.81 -4.01
CA ILE A 252 5.39 -12.23 -2.97
C ILE A 252 3.95 -12.12 -3.47
N ALA A 253 3.57 -10.99 -4.10
CA ALA A 253 2.20 -10.76 -4.51
C ALA A 253 1.80 -11.58 -5.76
N GLU A 254 2.62 -11.54 -6.82
CA GLU A 254 2.31 -12.09 -8.15
C GLU A 254 2.97 -13.44 -8.40
N GLY A 255 4.19 -13.61 -7.91
CA GLY A 255 5.02 -14.77 -8.19
C GLY A 255 5.69 -14.74 -9.56
N GLU A 256 6.85 -15.37 -9.65
CA GLU A 256 7.62 -15.56 -10.87
C GLU A 256 8.65 -16.67 -10.64
N THR A 257 9.27 -17.17 -11.71
CA THR A 257 10.55 -17.86 -11.58
C THR A 257 11.69 -16.85 -11.66
N PHE A 258 12.41 -16.66 -10.56
CA PHE A 258 13.52 -15.72 -10.46
C PHE A 258 14.67 -16.32 -9.63
N ASN A 259 15.90 -16.17 -10.10
CA ASN A 259 17.12 -16.57 -9.39
C ASN A 259 17.10 -18.00 -8.79
N GLY A 260 16.62 -18.98 -9.56
CA GLY A 260 16.55 -20.39 -9.16
C GLY A 260 15.39 -20.74 -8.20
N GLN A 261 14.49 -19.79 -7.94
CA GLN A 261 13.26 -20.01 -7.17
C GLN A 261 12.04 -19.86 -8.07
N THR A 262 11.08 -20.77 -7.97
CA THR A 262 9.74 -20.60 -8.57
C THR A 262 8.75 -20.28 -7.47
N VAL A 263 8.29 -19.03 -7.47
CA VAL A 263 7.35 -18.47 -6.49
C VAL A 263 5.95 -18.47 -7.06
N THR A 264 4.99 -18.99 -6.30
CA THR A 264 3.56 -18.75 -6.56
C THR A 264 3.13 -17.55 -5.72
N GLY A 265 2.59 -16.51 -6.35
CA GLY A 265 2.13 -15.32 -5.65
C GLY A 265 1.04 -15.63 -4.62
N ILE A 266 1.07 -14.94 -3.48
CA ILE A 266 0.07 -15.09 -2.41
C ILE A 266 -1.13 -14.15 -2.60
N GLY A 267 -1.09 -13.29 -3.63
CA GLY A 267 -2.10 -12.30 -3.95
C GLY A 267 -1.97 -10.99 -3.17
N THR A 268 -2.59 -9.93 -3.71
CA THR A 268 -2.49 -8.56 -3.20
C THR A 268 -2.97 -8.42 -1.76
N ALA A 269 -4.13 -8.99 -1.41
CA ALA A 269 -4.70 -8.86 -0.06
C ALA A 269 -3.80 -9.44 1.04
N LYS A 270 -3.22 -10.63 0.81
CA LYS A 270 -2.27 -11.24 1.77
C LYS A 270 -0.94 -10.49 1.80
N SER A 271 -0.46 -10.02 0.63
CA SER A 271 0.74 -9.20 0.54
C SER A 271 0.60 -7.89 1.33
N ALA A 272 -0.52 -7.17 1.17
CA ALA A 272 -0.80 -5.94 1.92
C ALA A 272 -0.81 -6.17 3.43
N ALA A 273 -1.51 -7.21 3.89
CA ALA A 273 -1.53 -7.58 5.30
C ALA A 273 -0.14 -7.94 5.83
N LEU A 274 0.67 -8.65 5.03
CA LEU A 274 2.05 -9.01 5.36
C LEU A 274 2.93 -7.76 5.51
N TRP A 275 2.97 -6.88 4.51
CA TRP A 275 3.83 -5.69 4.51
C TRP A 275 3.43 -4.66 5.57
N TYR A 276 2.14 -4.50 5.85
CA TYR A 276 1.71 -3.70 7.01
C TYR A 276 2.12 -4.35 8.35
N GLY A 277 2.02 -5.69 8.45
CA GLY A 277 2.56 -6.42 9.59
C GLY A 277 4.08 -6.26 9.76
N VAL A 278 4.81 -6.19 8.65
CA VAL A 278 6.26 -5.94 8.62
C VAL A 278 6.58 -4.56 9.17
N ILE A 279 5.88 -3.49 8.75
CA ILE A 279 6.06 -2.16 9.35
C ILE A 279 5.92 -2.20 10.87
N LYS A 280 4.89 -2.86 11.39
CA LYS A 280 4.63 -2.94 12.84
C LYS A 280 5.69 -3.72 13.63
N ALA A 281 6.39 -4.65 12.98
CA ALA A 281 7.34 -5.55 13.62
C ALA A 281 8.81 -5.18 13.39
N MET A 282 9.08 -4.24 12.48
CA MET A 282 10.43 -3.96 12.04
C MET A 282 11.22 -3.20 13.11
N PRO A 283 12.44 -3.67 13.48
CA PRO A 283 13.31 -2.90 14.35
C PRO A 283 13.79 -1.61 13.68
N ALA A 284 13.99 -0.56 14.48
CA ALA A 284 14.66 0.65 14.00
C ALA A 284 16.03 0.30 13.40
N ARG A 285 16.37 0.89 12.24
CA ARG A 285 17.62 0.66 11.50
C ARG A 285 17.80 -0.78 10.96
N ALA A 286 16.72 -1.50 10.70
CA ALA A 286 16.78 -2.82 10.08
C ALA A 286 17.52 -2.78 8.72
N GLN A 287 18.41 -3.74 8.50
CA GLN A 287 19.06 -3.97 7.20
C GLN A 287 18.31 -5.08 6.43
N PHE A 288 18.72 -5.42 5.20
CA PHE A 288 18.00 -6.41 4.39
C PHE A 288 17.88 -7.76 5.09
N LYS A 289 18.89 -8.16 5.86
CA LYS A 289 18.85 -9.41 6.62
C LYS A 289 17.80 -9.40 7.73
N GLN A 290 17.63 -8.28 8.44
CA GLN A 290 16.55 -8.13 9.43
C GLN A 290 15.18 -8.04 8.76
N LEU A 291 15.09 -7.41 7.60
CA LEU A 291 13.87 -7.44 6.79
C LEU A 291 13.48 -8.88 6.43
N ALA A 292 14.43 -9.68 5.92
CA ALA A 292 14.20 -11.09 5.59
C ALA A 292 13.65 -11.90 6.77
N SER A 293 14.26 -11.76 7.97
CA SER A 293 13.76 -12.44 9.17
C SER A 293 12.39 -11.93 9.62
N THR A 294 12.14 -10.62 9.49
CA THR A 294 10.87 -9.99 9.90
C THR A 294 9.73 -10.43 9.01
N VAL A 295 9.91 -10.42 7.69
CA VAL A 295 8.94 -10.92 6.70
C VAL A 295 8.54 -12.37 7.00
N ARG A 296 9.52 -13.23 7.28
CA ARG A 296 9.26 -14.64 7.66
C ARG A 296 8.47 -14.75 8.96
N SER A 297 8.89 -14.00 9.99
CA SER A 297 8.25 -14.01 11.31
C SER A 297 6.79 -13.53 11.23
N VAL A 298 6.55 -12.42 10.53
CA VAL A 298 5.21 -11.86 10.34
C VAL A 298 4.33 -12.82 9.53
N CYS A 299 4.84 -13.41 8.45
CA CYS A 299 4.06 -14.40 7.71
C CYS A 299 3.66 -15.58 8.59
N ALA A 300 4.59 -16.12 9.38
CA ALA A 300 4.31 -17.23 10.29
C ALA A 300 3.25 -16.85 11.35
N ALA A 301 3.30 -15.62 11.87
CA ALA A 301 2.27 -15.09 12.76
C ALA A 301 0.91 -14.99 12.05
N HIS A 302 0.86 -14.41 10.85
CA HIS A 302 -0.36 -14.29 10.05
C HIS A 302 -0.98 -15.64 9.71
N ALA A 303 -0.16 -16.64 9.39
CA ALA A 303 -0.61 -18.01 9.12
C ALA A 303 -1.20 -18.68 10.36
N ARG A 304 -0.60 -18.46 11.54
CA ARG A 304 -1.11 -18.97 12.82
C ARG A 304 -2.43 -18.29 13.20
N ASP A 305 -2.52 -16.99 13.00
CA ASP A 305 -3.63 -16.16 13.48
C ASP A 305 -4.74 -16.00 12.42
N GLY A 306 -4.57 -16.57 11.23
CA GLY A 306 -5.56 -16.55 10.14
C GLY A 306 -5.71 -15.19 9.45
N VAL A 307 -4.72 -14.30 9.56
CA VAL A 307 -4.79 -12.93 9.01
C VAL A 307 -4.89 -12.99 7.48
N ALA A 308 -5.93 -12.37 6.93
CA ALA A 308 -6.24 -12.37 5.49
C ALA A 308 -6.33 -13.78 4.85
N GLY A 309 -6.55 -14.83 5.65
CA GLY A 309 -6.52 -16.22 5.18
C GLY A 309 -5.12 -16.71 4.80
N THR A 310 -4.07 -16.11 5.35
CA THR A 310 -2.68 -16.56 5.18
C THR A 310 -2.50 -17.98 5.72
N THR A 311 -1.72 -18.79 5.04
CA THR A 311 -1.44 -20.19 5.37
C THR A 311 0.07 -20.45 5.46
N THR A 312 0.47 -21.59 6.03
CA THR A 312 1.87 -22.01 6.03
C THR A 312 2.42 -22.22 4.62
N ALA A 313 1.58 -22.60 3.65
CA ALA A 313 1.98 -22.75 2.25
C ALA A 313 2.31 -21.40 1.61
N ASP A 314 1.54 -20.35 1.93
CA ASP A 314 1.84 -18.98 1.51
C ASP A 314 3.21 -18.55 2.05
N CYS A 315 3.52 -18.83 3.32
CA CYS A 315 4.82 -18.51 3.91
C CYS A 315 5.99 -19.28 3.28
N GLY A 316 5.73 -20.47 2.73
CA GLY A 316 6.69 -21.16 1.89
C GLY A 316 7.03 -20.40 0.60
N GLN A 317 6.07 -19.68 0.01
CA GLN A 317 6.31 -18.84 -1.17
C GLN A 317 7.01 -17.53 -0.80
N VAL A 318 6.64 -16.93 0.33
CA VAL A 318 7.33 -15.75 0.88
C VAL A 318 8.82 -16.05 1.13
N ASP A 319 9.15 -17.20 1.70
CA ASP A 319 10.53 -17.62 1.93
C ASP A 319 11.33 -17.77 0.62
N LYS A 320 10.70 -18.28 -0.44
CA LYS A 320 11.32 -18.35 -1.76
C LYS A 320 11.60 -16.96 -2.34
N ALA A 321 10.68 -16.00 -2.20
CA ALA A 321 10.90 -14.64 -2.67
C ALA A 321 12.08 -13.95 -1.96
N VAL A 322 12.20 -14.15 -0.64
CA VAL A 322 13.35 -13.69 0.18
C VAL A 322 14.67 -14.29 -0.33
N LYS A 323 14.69 -15.60 -0.61
CA LYS A 323 15.86 -16.29 -1.18
C LYS A 323 16.20 -15.81 -2.58
N ALA A 324 15.19 -15.63 -3.43
CA ALA A 324 15.35 -15.23 -4.82
C ALA A 324 16.02 -13.85 -4.94
N THR A 325 15.64 -12.92 -4.07
CA THR A 325 16.19 -11.55 -4.00
C THR A 325 17.44 -11.42 -3.13
N GLN A 326 17.84 -12.49 -2.45
CA GLN A 326 19.03 -12.55 -1.59
C GLN A 326 19.00 -11.55 -0.43
N LEU A 327 17.82 -11.17 0.06
CA LEU A 327 17.68 -10.25 1.21
C LEU A 327 18.40 -10.75 2.47
N GLU A 328 18.54 -12.07 2.62
CA GLU A 328 19.18 -12.69 3.78
C GLU A 328 20.71 -12.78 3.73
N SER A 329 21.32 -12.41 2.59
CA SER A 329 22.76 -12.51 2.35
C SER A 329 23.59 -11.48 3.12
#